data_AF-A0A973SCS2-F1
#
_entry.id   AF-A0A973SCS2-F1
#
_cell.length_a   1.000
_cell.length_b   1.000
_cell.length_c   1.000
_cell.angle_alpha   90.00
_cell.angle_beta   90.00
_cell.angle_gamma   90.00
#
_symmetry.space_group_name_H-M   'P 1'
#
loop_
_entity.id
_entity.type
_entity.pdbx_description
1 polymer ?
#
loop_
_entity_poly.entity_id
_entity_poly.type
_entity_poly.pdbx_seq_one_letter_code
_entity_poly.pdbx_strand_id
1 'polypeptide(L)'
;MITLLAAPLAAQSVPASLSVDPPARALFERDWVLMNWALKFYDQDRDILLEANEAQAAAAEFRKIADANTDGRISREEYRAAREFILARY
;
A
#
# COMPACT_ATOMS: atom_id res chain seq x y z
N MET A 1 41.54 -36.07 8.63
CA MET A 1 40.74 -34.84 8.47
C MET A 1 39.28 -35.24 8.49
N ILE A 2 38.54 -34.90 9.55
CA ILE A 2 37.13 -35.26 9.71
C ILE A 2 36.29 -34.11 9.14
N THR A 3 35.45 -34.43 8.16
CA THR A 3 34.57 -33.51 7.43
C THR A 3 33.43 -33.05 8.34
N LEU A 4 33.28 -31.74 8.53
CA LEU A 4 32.15 -31.12 9.23
C LEU A 4 30.90 -31.15 8.32
N LEU A 5 29.88 -31.90 8.72
CA LEU A 5 28.53 -31.80 8.17
C LEU A 5 27.76 -30.74 8.97
N ALA A 6 27.46 -29.62 8.32
CA ALA A 6 26.62 -28.55 8.87
C ALA A 6 25.14 -28.98 8.86
N ALA A 7 24.46 -28.85 9.99
CA ALA A 7 23.02 -29.07 10.13
C ALA A 7 22.22 -27.92 9.45
N PRO A 8 21.04 -28.18 8.88
CA PRO A 8 20.19 -27.12 8.35
C PRO A 8 19.50 -26.40 9.51
N LEU A 9 19.69 -25.08 9.62
CA LEU A 9 18.92 -24.27 10.56
C LEU A 9 17.45 -24.25 10.10
N ALA A 10 16.58 -24.67 11.03
CA ALA A 10 15.15 -24.77 10.86
C ALA A 10 14.49 -23.45 10.41
N ALA A 11 13.40 -23.61 9.66
CA ALA A 11 12.54 -22.57 9.13
C ALA A 11 12.18 -21.52 10.17
N GLN A 12 12.39 -20.24 9.82
CA GLN A 12 11.89 -19.11 10.57
C GLN A 12 10.35 -19.14 10.52
N SER A 13 9.72 -19.36 11.66
CA SER A 13 8.28 -19.18 11.85
C SER A 13 7.94 -17.72 11.57
N VAL A 14 7.11 -17.50 10.55
CA VAL A 14 6.54 -16.21 10.15
C VAL A 14 6.04 -15.46 11.40
N PRO A 15 6.45 -14.20 11.66
CA PRO A 15 5.99 -13.49 12.84
C PRO A 15 4.51 -13.14 12.71
N ALA A 16 3.85 -13.10 13.88
CA ALA A 16 2.43 -12.87 14.07
C ALA A 16 1.86 -11.75 13.18
N SER A 17 0.78 -12.07 12.48
CA SER A 17 -0.05 -11.10 11.77
C SER A 17 -0.66 -10.13 12.78
N LEU A 18 -0.01 -8.99 13.00
CA LEU A 18 -0.69 -7.80 13.52
C LEU A 18 -1.82 -7.48 12.54
N SER A 19 -3.08 -7.56 12.97
CA SER A 19 -4.18 -6.89 12.27
C SER A 19 -3.96 -5.39 12.44
N VAL A 20 -3.10 -4.86 11.58
CA VAL A 20 -3.05 -3.45 11.23
C VAL A 20 -4.44 -3.11 10.72
N ASP A 21 -5.00 -1.96 11.07
CA ASP A 21 -6.11 -1.34 10.34
C ASP A 21 -5.98 -1.64 8.84
N PRO A 22 -7.08 -1.92 8.09
CA PRO A 22 -6.97 -2.43 6.73
C PRO A 22 -5.94 -1.57 6.00
N PRO A 23 -4.82 -2.16 5.53
CA PRO A 23 -3.56 -1.45 5.25
C PRO A 23 -3.72 -0.30 4.26
N ALA A 24 -4.84 -0.27 3.54
CA ALA A 24 -5.27 0.78 2.65
C ALA A 24 -5.48 2.15 3.32
N ARG A 25 -6.21 2.28 4.44
CA ARG A 25 -6.57 3.61 4.99
C ARG A 25 -5.35 4.39 5.49
N ALA A 26 -4.41 3.67 6.13
CA ALA A 26 -3.17 4.24 6.64
C ALA A 26 -2.29 4.90 5.56
N LEU A 27 -2.44 4.50 4.29
CA LEU A 27 -1.77 5.15 3.16
C LEU A 27 -2.25 6.60 3.00
N PHE A 28 -3.57 6.80 3.06
CA PHE A 28 -4.22 8.09 2.81
C PHE A 28 -4.06 9.04 4.00
N GLU A 29 -4.17 8.54 5.23
CA GLU A 29 -4.01 9.34 6.46
C GLU A 29 -2.64 10.05 6.53
N ARG A 30 -1.62 9.48 5.91
CA ARG A 30 -0.24 10.00 5.92
C ARG A 30 0.05 11.02 4.82
N ASP A 31 -0.80 11.12 3.80
CA ASP A 31 -0.59 11.97 2.64
C ASP A 31 -1.88 12.68 2.25
N TRP A 32 -1.96 13.96 2.63
CA TRP A 32 -3.15 14.78 2.40
C TRP A 32 -3.57 14.86 0.92
N VAL A 33 -2.63 14.74 -0.03
CA VAL A 33 -2.94 14.74 -1.46
C VAL A 33 -3.70 13.48 -1.83
N LEU A 34 -3.24 12.32 -1.36
CA LEU A 34 -3.91 11.06 -1.61
C LEU A 34 -5.23 10.98 -0.86
N MET A 35 -5.32 11.52 0.38
CA MET A 35 -6.59 11.61 1.10
C MET A 35 -7.63 12.44 0.33
N ASN A 36 -7.26 13.65 -0.11
CA ASN A 36 -8.18 14.51 -0.85
C ASN A 36 -8.62 13.88 -2.18
N TRP A 37 -7.68 13.23 -2.88
CA TRP A 37 -8.02 12.48 -4.08
C TRP A 37 -8.94 11.30 -3.77
N ALA A 38 -8.66 10.52 -2.73
CA ALA A 38 -9.49 9.39 -2.34
C ALA A 38 -10.91 9.82 -1.99
N LEU A 39 -11.07 10.83 -1.14
CA LEU A 39 -12.38 11.39 -0.79
C LEU A 39 -13.11 11.93 -2.03
N LYS A 40 -12.41 12.62 -2.94
CA LYS A 40 -13.05 13.18 -4.14
C LYS A 40 -13.68 12.12 -5.06
N PHE A 41 -13.10 10.91 -5.12
CA PHE A 41 -13.50 9.90 -6.11
C PHE A 41 -14.09 8.62 -5.53
N TYR A 42 -13.84 8.31 -4.27
CA TYR A 42 -14.19 7.03 -3.66
C TYR A 42 -15.04 7.15 -2.38
N ASP A 43 -15.23 8.37 -1.85
CA ASP A 43 -16.26 8.64 -0.83
C ASP A 43 -17.65 8.49 -1.47
N GLN A 44 -18.26 7.33 -1.25
CA GLN A 44 -19.49 6.91 -1.92
C GLN A 44 -20.72 7.52 -1.27
N ASP A 45 -20.72 7.58 0.06
CA ASP A 45 -21.84 8.10 0.85
C ASP A 45 -21.72 9.61 1.15
N ARG A 46 -20.57 10.21 0.83
CA ARG A 46 -20.28 11.64 0.87
C ARG A 46 -20.27 12.20 2.29
N ASP A 47 -19.77 11.41 3.23
CA ASP A 47 -19.68 11.79 4.63
C ASP A 47 -18.32 12.40 5.02
N ILE A 48 -17.38 12.50 4.06
CA ILE A 48 -16.03 13.07 4.21
C ILE A 48 -15.09 12.17 5.04
N LEU A 49 -15.55 10.99 5.43
CA LEU A 49 -14.72 9.93 5.98
C LEU A 49 -14.31 8.99 4.84
N LEU A 50 -13.15 8.35 4.99
CA LEU A 50 -12.73 7.31 4.06
C LEU A 50 -12.86 5.97 4.77
N GLU A 51 -14.04 5.37 4.61
CA GLU A 51 -14.37 4.09 5.24
C GLU A 51 -13.53 2.95 4.66
N ALA A 52 -13.48 1.80 5.35
CA ALA A 52 -12.56 0.72 5.01
C ALA A 52 -12.73 0.20 3.57
N ASN A 53 -13.97 0.07 3.08
CA ASN A 53 -14.29 -0.34 1.72
C ASN A 53 -13.87 0.70 0.68
N GLU A 54 -14.04 1.99 0.99
CA GLU A 54 -13.69 3.11 0.11
C GLU A 54 -12.17 3.26 0.01
N ALA A 55 -11.48 3.18 1.15
CA ALA A 55 -10.03 3.14 1.21
C ALA A 55 -9.49 1.96 0.42
N GLN A 56 -10.11 0.78 0.50
CA GLN A 56 -9.68 -0.39 -0.26
C GLN A 56 -9.83 -0.18 -1.78
N ALA A 57 -10.94 0.41 -2.22
CA ALA A 57 -11.14 0.76 -3.63
C ALA A 57 -10.12 1.81 -4.11
N ALA A 58 -9.92 2.88 -3.34
CA ALA A 58 -8.93 3.91 -3.63
C ALA A 58 -7.50 3.34 -3.68
N ALA A 59 -7.14 2.43 -2.77
CA ALA A 59 -5.83 1.82 -2.73
C ALA A 59 -5.59 0.89 -3.93
N ALA A 60 -6.61 0.18 -4.38
CA ALA A 60 -6.52 -0.65 -5.58
C ALA A 60 -6.26 0.21 -6.84
N GLU A 61 -6.91 1.36 -6.95
CA GLU A 61 -6.69 2.28 -8.07
C GLU A 61 -5.35 3.01 -7.96
N PHE A 62 -4.95 3.44 -6.76
CA PHE A 62 -3.61 3.98 -6.53
C PHE A 62 -2.52 2.98 -6.93
N ARG A 63 -2.69 1.69 -6.60
CA ARG A 63 -1.76 0.62 -6.97
C ARG A 63 -1.61 0.51 -8.50
N LYS A 64 -2.70 0.60 -9.26
CA LYS A 64 -2.66 0.57 -10.74
C LYS A 64 -1.92 1.78 -11.33
N ILE A 65 -2.02 2.93 -10.67
CA ILE A 65 -1.30 4.15 -11.08
C ILE A 65 0.19 4.05 -10.72
N ALA A 66 0.50 3.51 -9.54
CA ALA A 66 1.85 3.52 -8.97
C ALA A 66 2.75 2.36 -9.43
N ASP A 67 2.22 1.16 -9.64
CA ASP A 67 2.98 -0.04 -10.06
C ASP A 67 3.40 0.02 -11.53
N ALA A 68 4.21 1.02 -11.88
CA ALA A 68 4.57 1.32 -13.26
C ALA A 68 5.44 0.22 -13.89
N ASN A 69 6.29 -0.42 -13.08
CA ASN A 69 7.15 -1.51 -13.55
C ASN A 69 6.47 -2.89 -13.48
N THR A 70 5.26 -2.99 -12.91
CA THR A 70 4.45 -4.21 -12.76
C THR A 70 5.13 -5.33 -11.98
N ASP A 71 6.02 -4.98 -11.04
CA ASP A 71 6.79 -5.96 -10.25
C ASP A 71 6.04 -6.49 -9.01
N GLY A 72 4.83 -5.99 -8.76
CA GLY A 72 4.04 -6.42 -7.62
C GLY A 72 4.31 -5.60 -6.34
N ARG A 73 5.17 -4.59 -6.38
CA ARG A 73 5.53 -3.71 -5.25
C ARG A 73 5.44 -2.24 -5.68
N ILE A 74 5.38 -1.35 -4.69
CA ILE A 74 5.46 0.10 -4.94
C ILE A 74 6.77 0.56 -4.33
N SER A 75 7.73 0.93 -5.17
CA SER A 75 8.96 1.61 -4.74
C SER A 75 8.67 3.04 -4.27
N ARG A 76 9.63 3.67 -3.61
CA ARG A 76 9.48 5.07 -3.16
C ARG A 76 9.34 6.02 -4.35
N GLU A 77 10.09 5.74 -5.41
CA GLU A 77 10.12 6.50 -6.65
C GLU A 77 8.77 6.43 -7.36
N GLU A 78 8.19 5.23 -7.46
CA GLU A 78 6.86 4.98 -8.01
C GLU A 78 5.76 5.65 -7.19
N TYR A 79 5.81 5.55 -5.86
CA TYR A 79 4.88 6.26 -4.99
C TYR A 79 4.90 7.77 -5.27
N ARG A 80 6.11 8.35 -5.34
CA ARG A 80 6.29 9.79 -5.60
C ARG A 80 5.76 10.17 -6.98
N ALA A 81 6.10 9.39 -8.01
CA ALA A 81 5.63 9.63 -9.37
C ALA A 81 4.10 9.56 -9.48
N ALA A 82 3.47 8.57 -8.85
CA ALA A 82 2.02 8.43 -8.79
C ALA A 82 1.36 9.61 -8.08
N ARG A 83 1.94 10.06 -6.96
CA ARG A 83 1.46 11.23 -6.22
C ARG A 83 1.56 12.51 -7.05
N GLU A 84 2.68 12.73 -7.73
CA GLU A 84 2.88 13.87 -8.64
C GLU A 84 1.88 13.81 -9.82
N PHE A 85 1.65 12.63 -10.38
CA PHE A 85 0.64 12.42 -11.42
C PHE A 85 -0.77 12.74 -10.93
N ILE A 86 -1.15 12.27 -9.74
CA ILE A 86 -2.46 12.54 -9.16
C ILE A 86 -2.66 14.04 -8.95
N LEU A 87 -1.68 14.71 -8.35
CA LEU A 87 -1.72 16.15 -8.09
C LEU A 87 -1.82 16.99 -9.38
N ALA A 88 -1.22 16.53 -10.48
CA ALA A 88 -1.23 17.25 -11.75
C ALA A 88 -2.50 17.04 -12.58
N ARG A 89 -3.23 15.92 -12.37
CA ARG A 89 -4.30 15.46 -13.27
C ARG A 89 -5.70 15.56 -12.65
N TYR A 90 -5.83 15.58 -11.33
CA TYR A 90 -7.10 15.50 -10.62
C TYR A 90 -7.34 16.68 -9.69
#